data_AF-A0AAQ3H4X6-F1
#
_entry.id   AF-A0AAQ3H4X6-F1
#
_cell.length_a   1.000
_cell.length_b   1.000
_cell.length_c   1.000
_cell.angle_alpha   90.00
_cell.angle_beta   90.00
_cell.angle_gamma   90.00
#
_symmetry.space_group_name_H-M   'P 1'
#
loop_
_entity.id
_entity.type
_entity.pdbx_description
1 polymer ?
#
loop_
_entity_poly.entity_id
_entity_poly.type
_entity_poly.pdbx_seq_one_letter_code
_entity_poly.pdbx_strand_id
1 'polypeptide(L)'
;MALPLEYRSERVKYLEREASKYQTYELWNLTNYDFMLLGKYIQMYCFIELNIQRLFNELKSKGIIKTKSKDKLNVPYILDKLIELVSENLIESSRVNEVIGKLNEIKFRRDYRNIFAHWAAKRIPNEDGMIFFSNDAIDYKRIFERRINADIAAYAILDVADIRGLVAHLCDYEEWIAHFYVEIYEQQRKSR
;
A
#
# COMPACT_ATOMS: atom_id res chain seq x y z
N MET A 1 12.76 7.83 -12.44
CA MET A 1 11.36 7.42 -12.20
C MET A 1 11.28 6.08 -11.51
N ALA A 2 10.47 6.02 -10.45
CA ALA A 2 10.31 4.90 -9.55
C ALA A 2 8.82 4.49 -9.48
N LEU A 3 8.36 3.74 -10.48
CA LEU A 3 7.01 3.16 -10.51
C LEU A 3 7.09 1.68 -10.91
N PRO A 4 6.22 0.81 -10.37
CA PRO A 4 6.00 -0.54 -10.89
C PRO A 4 5.72 -0.51 -12.40
N LEU A 5 6.21 -1.54 -13.13
CA LEU A 5 6.15 -1.60 -14.61
C LEU A 5 4.74 -1.41 -15.18
N GLU A 6 3.73 -1.89 -14.46
CA GLU A 6 2.30 -1.86 -14.83
C GLU A 6 1.74 -0.45 -15.01
N TYR A 7 2.38 0.57 -14.41
CA TYR A 7 1.94 1.97 -14.48
C TYR A 7 2.83 2.82 -15.40
N ARG A 8 3.70 2.20 -16.20
CA ARG A 8 4.41 2.90 -17.30
C ARG A 8 3.48 3.12 -18.50
N SER A 9 2.31 3.70 -18.24
CA SER A 9 1.36 4.10 -19.26
C SER A 9 1.92 5.25 -20.10
N GLU A 10 1.34 5.48 -21.28
CA GLU A 10 1.67 6.66 -22.09
C GLU A 10 1.39 7.96 -21.34
N ARG A 11 0.37 7.96 -20.47
CA ARG A 11 0.02 9.10 -19.62
C ARG A 11 1.12 9.41 -18.60
N VAL A 12 1.64 8.41 -17.91
CA VAL A 12 2.75 8.61 -16.96
C VAL A 12 4.02 9.08 -17.68
N LYS A 13 4.34 8.52 -18.86
CA LYS A 13 5.48 9.00 -19.68
C LYS A 13 5.29 10.44 -20.13
N TYR A 14 4.06 10.83 -20.48
CA TYR A 14 3.73 12.19 -20.82
C TYR A 14 3.92 13.13 -19.61
N LEU A 15 3.36 12.78 -18.45
CA LEU A 15 3.51 13.56 -17.22
C LEU A 15 4.98 13.71 -16.81
N GLU A 16 5.80 12.68 -17.02
CA GLU A 16 7.25 12.76 -16.79
C GLU A 16 7.93 13.78 -17.71
N ARG A 17 7.58 13.79 -19.00
CA ARG A 17 8.08 14.81 -19.94
C ARG A 17 7.63 16.21 -19.53
N GLU A 18 6.38 16.37 -19.14
CA GLU A 18 5.88 17.67 -18.67
C GLU A 18 6.57 18.13 -17.38
N ALA A 19 6.72 17.25 -16.39
CA ALA A 19 7.41 17.55 -15.14
C ALA A 19 8.87 17.99 -15.35
N SER A 20 9.56 17.38 -16.34
CA SER A 20 10.97 17.68 -16.65
C SER A 20 11.22 19.11 -17.16
N LYS A 21 10.16 19.84 -17.54
CA LYS A 21 10.24 21.25 -17.98
C LYS A 21 10.39 22.24 -16.83
N TYR A 22 10.20 21.79 -15.58
CA TYR A 22 10.13 22.65 -14.41
C TYR A 22 11.20 22.29 -13.37
N GLN A 23 11.73 23.30 -12.69
CA GLN A 23 12.49 23.13 -11.46
C GLN A 23 11.53 22.88 -10.28
N THR A 24 12.03 22.26 -9.20
CA THR A 24 11.19 21.87 -8.05
C THR A 24 10.42 23.04 -7.42
N TYR A 25 10.98 24.26 -7.43
CA TYR A 25 10.33 25.45 -6.88
C TYR A 25 9.24 26.04 -7.79
N GLU A 26 9.19 25.63 -9.06
CA GLU A 26 8.18 26.06 -10.05
C GLU A 26 6.95 25.13 -10.03
N LEU A 27 7.05 23.98 -9.36
CA LEU A 27 5.94 23.05 -9.21
C LEU A 27 4.85 23.62 -8.29
N TRP A 28 3.61 23.34 -8.65
CA TRP A 28 2.46 23.86 -7.93
C TRP A 28 2.25 23.14 -6.59
N ASN A 29 1.70 23.86 -5.62
CA ASN A 29 1.26 23.25 -4.37
C ASN A 29 0.09 22.29 -4.62
N LEU A 30 -0.04 21.31 -3.73
CA LEU A 30 -1.22 20.45 -3.71
C LEU A 30 -2.49 21.27 -3.46
N THR A 31 -3.57 20.91 -4.13
CA THR A 31 -4.90 21.46 -3.86
C THR A 31 -5.54 20.78 -2.65
N ASN A 32 -6.63 21.36 -2.13
CA ASN A 32 -7.42 20.71 -1.07
C ASN A 32 -7.95 19.33 -1.49
N TYR A 33 -8.30 19.17 -2.76
CA TYR A 33 -8.77 17.90 -3.31
C TYR A 33 -7.65 16.84 -3.30
N ASP A 34 -6.41 17.25 -3.57
CA ASP A 34 -5.24 16.36 -3.53
C ASP A 34 -4.95 15.89 -2.11
N PHE A 35 -4.92 16.82 -1.15
CA PHE A 35 -4.78 16.48 0.26
C PHE A 35 -5.88 15.52 0.73
N MET A 36 -7.12 15.74 0.30
CA MET A 36 -8.22 14.85 0.60
C MET A 36 -8.00 13.44 0.02
N LEU A 37 -7.59 13.31 -1.25
CA LEU A 37 -7.34 12.02 -1.88
C LEU A 37 -6.23 11.23 -1.16
N LEU A 38 -5.07 11.88 -0.93
CA LEU A 38 -3.94 11.26 -0.26
C LEU A 38 -4.31 10.88 1.19
N GLY A 39 -4.96 11.80 1.90
CA GLY A 39 -5.42 11.57 3.27
C GLY A 39 -6.39 10.39 3.38
N LYS A 40 -7.37 10.30 2.48
CA LYS A 40 -8.30 9.15 2.41
C LYS A 40 -7.54 7.85 2.23
N TYR A 41 -6.66 7.77 1.24
CA TYR A 41 -5.89 6.54 0.97
C TYR A 41 -5.07 6.10 2.17
N ILE A 42 -4.38 7.03 2.82
CA ILE A 42 -3.57 6.76 4.00
C ILE A 42 -4.43 6.25 5.16
N GLN A 43 -5.56 6.90 5.45
CA GLN A 43 -6.41 6.52 6.58
C GLN A 43 -7.11 5.17 6.38
N MET A 44 -7.59 4.86 5.17
CA MET A 44 -8.13 3.54 4.85
C MET A 44 -7.06 2.46 5.10
N TYR A 45 -5.82 2.71 4.71
CA TYR A 45 -4.72 1.79 5.00
C TYR A 45 -4.40 1.65 6.49
N CYS A 46 -4.48 2.73 7.27
CA CYS A 46 -4.33 2.64 8.73
C CYS A 46 -5.37 1.69 9.33
N PHE A 47 -6.62 1.75 8.85
CA PHE A 47 -7.68 0.85 9.31
C PHE A 47 -7.48 -0.59 8.83
N ILE A 48 -7.03 -0.79 7.58
CA ILE A 48 -6.67 -2.11 7.06
C ILE A 48 -5.55 -2.74 7.90
N GLU A 49 -4.46 -2.01 8.14
CA GLU A 49 -3.32 -2.48 8.94
C GLU A 49 -3.72 -2.80 10.39
N LEU A 50 -4.62 -2.01 10.98
CA LEU A 50 -5.19 -2.29 12.30
C LEU A 50 -5.91 -3.64 12.31
N ASN A 51 -6.79 -3.91 11.34
CA ASN A 51 -7.54 -5.16 11.31
C ASN A 51 -6.66 -6.38 10.99
N ILE A 52 -5.64 -6.22 10.15
CA ILE A 52 -4.60 -7.24 9.94
C ILE A 52 -3.89 -7.59 11.26
N GLN A 53 -3.50 -6.58 12.05
CA GLN A 53 -2.86 -6.80 13.33
C GLN A 53 -3.80 -7.48 14.34
N ARG A 54 -5.07 -7.08 14.38
CA ARG A 54 -6.09 -7.72 15.24
C ARG A 54 -6.26 -9.19 14.89
N LEU A 55 -6.38 -9.51 13.60
CA LEU A 55 -6.48 -10.88 13.11
C LEU A 55 -5.25 -11.72 13.49
N PHE A 56 -4.05 -11.18 13.24
CA PHE A 56 -2.80 -11.85 13.61
C PHE A 56 -2.69 -12.12 15.11
N ASN A 57 -3.03 -11.13 15.94
CA ASN A 57 -2.96 -11.26 17.40
C ASN A 57 -3.97 -12.30 17.92
N GLU A 58 -5.18 -12.34 17.36
CA GLU A 58 -6.16 -13.37 17.71
C GLU A 58 -5.62 -14.77 17.41
N LEU A 59 -5.17 -15.02 16.18
CA LEU A 59 -4.63 -16.31 15.75
C LEU A 59 -3.38 -16.71 16.54
N LYS A 60 -2.52 -15.75 16.89
CA LYS A 60 -1.37 -15.97 17.76
C LYS A 60 -1.78 -16.36 19.18
N SER A 61 -2.79 -15.70 19.75
CA SER A 61 -3.28 -16.00 21.11
C SER A 61 -3.87 -17.41 21.23
N LYS A 62 -4.42 -17.94 20.11
CA LYS A 62 -4.96 -19.30 20.00
C LYS A 62 -3.88 -20.35 19.71
N GLY A 63 -2.63 -19.95 19.55
CA GLY A 63 -1.51 -20.85 19.23
C GLY A 63 -1.48 -21.33 17.78
N ILE A 64 -2.33 -20.80 16.90
CA ILE A 64 -2.37 -21.12 15.46
C ILE A 64 -1.14 -20.51 14.79
N ILE A 65 -0.86 -19.24 15.06
CA ILE A 65 0.39 -18.60 14.64
C ILE A 65 1.44 -18.75 15.73
N LYS A 66 2.61 -19.28 15.35
CA LYS A 66 3.81 -19.31 16.19
C LYS A 66 4.84 -18.32 15.64
N THR A 67 5.28 -17.40 16.49
CA THR A 67 6.35 -16.42 16.19
C THR A 67 7.58 -16.71 17.04
N LYS A 68 8.78 -16.49 16.50
CA LYS A 68 10.03 -16.52 17.29
C LYS A 68 10.31 -15.13 17.86
N SER A 69 11.04 -15.05 18.96
CA SER A 69 11.42 -13.77 19.60
C SER A 69 12.22 -12.84 18.69
N LYS A 70 12.94 -13.41 17.72
CA LYS A 70 13.74 -12.66 16.73
C LYS A 70 12.96 -12.18 15.51
N ASP A 71 11.68 -12.53 15.37
CA ASP A 71 10.91 -12.19 14.19
C ASP A 71 10.52 -10.70 14.22
N LYS A 72 10.82 -9.97 13.14
CA LYS A 72 10.40 -8.58 12.99
C LYS A 72 8.94 -8.54 12.54
N LEU A 73 8.03 -8.36 13.50
CA LEU A 73 6.57 -8.33 13.27
C LEU A 73 6.14 -7.02 12.59
N ASN A 74 6.39 -6.91 11.29
CA ASN A 74 5.86 -5.83 10.45
C ASN A 74 4.66 -6.35 9.62
N VAL A 75 3.91 -5.42 9.03
CA VAL A 75 2.72 -5.74 8.24
C VAL A 75 3.02 -6.73 7.08
N PRO A 76 4.10 -6.57 6.29
CA PRO A 76 4.44 -7.56 5.26
C PRO A 76 4.62 -8.98 5.81
N TYR A 77 5.37 -9.14 6.91
CA TYR A 77 5.56 -10.43 7.57
C TYR A 77 4.24 -11.03 8.05
N ILE A 78 3.37 -10.19 8.63
CA ILE A 78 2.06 -10.62 9.11
C ILE A 78 1.19 -11.10 7.94
N LEU A 79 1.14 -10.35 6.84
CA LEU A 79 0.39 -10.73 5.64
C LEU A 79 0.89 -12.05 5.06
N ASP A 80 2.20 -12.26 4.99
CA ASP A 80 2.79 -13.52 4.51
C ASP A 80 2.35 -14.72 5.37
N LYS A 81 2.33 -14.54 6.70
CA LYS A 81 1.84 -15.58 7.62
C LYS A 81 0.35 -15.85 7.47
N LEU A 82 -0.46 -14.82 7.22
CA LEU A 82 -1.89 -14.99 6.98
C LEU A 82 -2.16 -15.72 5.66
N ILE A 83 -1.43 -15.41 4.61
CA ILE A 83 -1.54 -16.08 3.30
C ILE A 83 -1.16 -17.57 3.42
N GLU A 84 -0.08 -17.87 4.15
CA GLU A 84 0.34 -19.25 4.45
C GLU A 84 -0.79 -20.02 5.16
N LEU A 85 -1.33 -19.46 6.24
CA LEU A 85 -2.43 -20.11 6.98
C LEU A 85 -3.70 -20.31 6.16
N VAL A 86 -4.08 -19.34 5.33
CA VAL A 86 -5.23 -19.46 4.42
C VAL A 86 -5.02 -20.62 3.44
N SER A 87 -3.78 -20.81 2.97
CA SER A 87 -3.42 -21.95 2.09
C SER A 87 -3.48 -23.30 2.82
N GLU A 88 -3.29 -23.32 4.14
CA GLU A 88 -3.22 -24.52 4.98
C GLU A 88 -4.55 -24.97 5.60
N ASN A 89 -5.68 -24.38 5.20
CA ASN A 89 -7.06 -24.63 5.69
C ASN A 89 -7.50 -23.78 6.89
N LEU A 90 -7.05 -22.53 7.03
CA LEU A 90 -7.67 -21.59 7.98
C LEU A 90 -9.15 -21.33 7.65
N ILE A 91 -9.53 -21.45 6.37
CA ILE A 91 -10.87 -21.20 5.85
C ILE A 91 -11.32 -22.33 4.93
N GLU A 92 -12.59 -22.28 4.51
CA GLU A 92 -13.16 -23.20 3.52
C GLU A 92 -12.39 -23.16 2.20
N SER A 93 -12.12 -24.35 1.64
CA SER A 93 -11.27 -24.53 0.45
C SER A 93 -11.78 -23.78 -0.79
N SER A 94 -13.10 -23.58 -0.91
CA SER A 94 -13.73 -22.84 -2.02
C SER A 94 -13.35 -21.36 -2.06
N ARG A 95 -12.91 -20.78 -0.94
CA ARG A 95 -12.62 -19.35 -0.78
C ARG A 95 -11.14 -19.01 -0.71
N VAL A 96 -10.27 -20.01 -0.62
CA VAL A 96 -8.81 -19.84 -0.45
C VAL A 96 -8.21 -18.88 -1.49
N ASN A 97 -8.48 -19.10 -2.77
CA ASN A 97 -7.92 -18.28 -3.85
C ASN A 97 -8.39 -16.82 -3.79
N GLU A 98 -9.66 -16.59 -3.45
CA GLU A 98 -10.23 -15.24 -3.30
C GLU A 98 -9.55 -14.48 -2.17
N VAL A 99 -9.44 -15.12 -0.99
CA VAL A 99 -8.86 -14.49 0.21
C VAL A 99 -7.36 -14.22 0.02
N ILE A 100 -6.62 -15.17 -0.57
CA ILE A 100 -5.20 -14.97 -0.90
C ILE A 100 -5.05 -13.82 -1.90
N GLY A 101 -5.89 -13.76 -2.93
CA GLY A 101 -5.90 -12.66 -3.89
C GLY A 101 -6.08 -11.30 -3.20
N LYS A 102 -7.04 -11.19 -2.28
CA LYS A 102 -7.29 -9.95 -1.54
C LYS A 102 -6.16 -9.56 -0.60
N LEU A 103 -5.55 -10.52 0.10
CA LEU A 103 -4.39 -10.26 0.97
C LEU A 103 -3.16 -9.82 0.18
N ASN A 104 -2.92 -10.42 -0.99
CA ASN A 104 -1.85 -10.02 -1.90
C ASN A 104 -2.08 -8.62 -2.46
N GLU A 105 -3.32 -8.27 -2.82
CA GLU A 105 -3.65 -6.93 -3.28
C GLU A 105 -3.35 -5.89 -2.18
N ILE A 106 -3.81 -6.14 -0.94
CA ILE A 106 -3.50 -5.26 0.20
C ILE A 106 -1.98 -5.12 0.39
N LYS A 107 -1.23 -6.22 0.28
CA LYS A 107 0.23 -6.22 0.40
C LYS A 107 0.86 -5.35 -0.68
N PHE A 108 0.46 -5.51 -1.94
CA PHE A 108 0.98 -4.78 -3.08
C PHE A 108 0.67 -3.28 -3.00
N ARG A 109 -0.56 -2.94 -2.64
CA ARG A 109 -1.04 -1.56 -2.58
C ARG A 109 -0.43 -0.75 -1.43
N ARG A 110 0.17 -1.42 -0.43
CA ARG A 110 0.82 -0.80 0.73
C ARG A 110 1.97 0.12 0.34
N ASP A 111 2.66 -0.15 -0.77
CA ASP A 111 3.78 0.68 -1.20
C ASP A 111 3.33 2.09 -1.61
N TYR A 112 2.14 2.23 -2.22
CA TYR A 112 1.54 3.54 -2.50
C TYR A 112 1.26 4.32 -1.22
N ARG A 113 0.77 3.64 -0.19
CA ARG A 113 0.54 4.29 1.11
C ARG A 113 1.85 4.83 1.69
N ASN A 114 2.95 4.10 1.56
CA ASN A 114 4.25 4.59 2.04
C ASN A 114 4.70 5.83 1.25
N ILE A 115 4.53 5.83 -0.07
CA ILE A 115 4.81 6.99 -0.92
C ILE A 115 3.95 8.18 -0.46
N PHE A 116 2.62 8.01 -0.36
CA PHE A 116 1.71 9.11 -0.02
C PHE A 116 1.93 9.67 1.38
N ALA A 117 2.32 8.83 2.34
CA ALA A 117 2.51 9.24 3.73
C ALA A 117 3.88 9.87 4.01
N HIS A 118 4.91 9.53 3.25
CA HIS A 118 6.30 9.87 3.60
C HIS A 118 7.05 10.69 2.55
N TRP A 119 6.56 10.75 1.30
CA TRP A 119 7.25 11.49 0.25
C TRP A 119 6.69 12.91 0.13
N ALA A 120 7.55 13.86 -0.22
CA ALA A 120 7.14 15.23 -0.47
C ALA A 120 6.43 15.31 -1.82
N ALA A 121 5.21 15.84 -1.87
CA ALA A 121 4.38 15.86 -3.08
C ALA A 121 4.12 17.27 -3.60
N LYS A 122 4.12 17.42 -4.93
CA LYS A 122 3.79 18.65 -5.66
C LYS A 122 2.96 18.31 -6.90
N ARG A 123 2.21 19.29 -7.41
CA ARG A 123 1.52 19.17 -8.69
C ARG A 123 2.41 19.61 -9.85
N ILE A 124 2.25 18.92 -10.98
CA ILE A 124 2.84 19.32 -12.25
C ILE A 124 2.00 20.48 -12.80
N PRO A 125 2.61 21.63 -13.13
CA PRO A 125 1.87 22.79 -13.64
C PRO A 125 1.02 22.46 -14.87
N ASN A 126 -0.22 22.95 -14.88
CA ASN A 126 -1.23 22.74 -15.93
C ASN A 126 -1.64 21.28 -16.19
N GLU A 127 -1.28 20.35 -15.31
CA GLU A 127 -1.56 18.93 -15.50
C GLU A 127 -2.37 18.30 -14.36
N ASP A 128 -3.13 17.25 -14.69
CA ASP A 128 -3.73 16.36 -13.70
C ASP A 128 -2.75 15.29 -13.21
N GLY A 129 -1.58 15.72 -12.71
CA GLY A 129 -0.52 14.84 -12.25
C GLY A 129 0.22 15.38 -11.03
N MET A 130 0.70 14.45 -10.20
CA MET A 130 1.53 14.73 -9.02
C MET A 130 2.89 14.08 -9.18
N ILE A 131 3.91 14.77 -8.66
CA ILE A 131 5.26 14.23 -8.48
C ILE A 131 5.56 14.13 -6.98
N PHE A 132 6.12 13.00 -6.60
CA PHE A 132 6.51 12.66 -5.23
C PHE A 132 8.02 12.53 -5.18
N PHE A 133 8.65 13.13 -4.18
CA PHE A 133 10.10 13.14 -3.99
C PHE A 133 10.49 12.48 -2.67
N SER A 134 11.59 11.74 -2.69
CA SER A 134 12.24 11.21 -1.49
C SER A 134 13.76 11.23 -1.64
N ASN A 135 14.46 11.61 -0.58
CA ASN A 135 15.91 11.48 -0.46
C ASN A 135 16.32 10.24 0.34
N ASP A 136 15.37 9.41 0.77
CA ASP A 136 15.67 8.20 1.53
C ASP A 136 16.12 7.07 0.58
N ALA A 137 17.43 6.85 0.54
CA ALA A 137 18.06 5.78 -0.23
C ALA A 137 17.63 4.36 0.20
N ILE A 138 17.15 4.17 1.44
CA ILE A 138 16.70 2.88 1.97
C ILE A 138 15.28 2.58 1.48
N ASP A 139 14.37 3.55 1.55
CA ASP A 139 13.01 3.41 1.02
C ASP A 139 13.02 3.23 -0.50
N TYR A 140 13.92 3.93 -1.21
CA TYR A 140 14.10 3.71 -2.64
C TYR A 140 14.63 2.31 -2.97
N LYS A 141 15.65 1.83 -2.25
CA LYS A 141 16.20 0.48 -2.46
C LYS A 141 15.16 -0.61 -2.15
N ARG A 142 14.31 -0.40 -1.13
CA ARG A 142 13.26 -1.34 -0.73
C ARG A 142 12.16 -1.47 -1.79
N ILE A 143 11.75 -0.37 -2.40
CA ILE A 143 10.64 -0.37 -3.37
C ILE A 143 11.16 -0.70 -4.79
N PHE A 144 12.43 -0.39 -5.12
CA PHE A 144 12.89 -0.38 -6.52
C PHE A 144 14.16 -1.19 -6.82
N GLU A 145 14.75 -1.86 -5.83
CA GLU A 145 15.94 -2.74 -5.96
C GLU A 145 17.17 -2.10 -6.64
N ARG A 146 17.21 -0.77 -6.80
CA ARG A 146 18.30 -0.01 -7.45
C ARG A 146 18.94 0.97 -6.46
N ARG A 147 20.25 1.22 -6.60
CA ARG A 147 20.96 2.28 -5.85
C ARG A 147 20.83 3.60 -6.63
N ILE A 148 20.56 4.70 -5.93
CA ILE A 148 20.75 6.06 -6.47
C ILE A 148 22.00 6.66 -5.83
N ASN A 149 22.73 7.51 -6.58
CA ASN A 149 23.74 8.40 -6.02
C ASN A 149 23.07 9.42 -5.09
N ALA A 150 23.67 9.68 -3.92
CA ALA A 150 23.11 10.53 -2.86
C ALA A 150 22.74 11.97 -3.30
N ASP A 151 23.17 12.40 -4.49
CA ASP A 151 22.92 13.73 -5.06
C ASP A 151 21.63 13.83 -5.91
N ILE A 152 20.88 12.73 -6.09
CA ILE A 152 19.66 12.73 -6.90
C ILE A 152 18.47 12.25 -6.05
N ALA A 153 17.52 13.16 -5.79
CA ALA A 153 16.25 12.80 -5.17
C ALA A 153 15.52 11.74 -6.01
N ALA A 154 15.07 10.65 -5.38
CA ALA A 154 14.16 9.72 -6.00
C ALA A 154 12.83 10.40 -6.29
N TYR A 155 12.19 10.05 -7.40
CA TYR A 155 10.83 10.52 -7.68
C TYR A 155 9.92 9.48 -8.31
N ALA A 156 8.63 9.61 -8.00
CA ALA A 156 7.52 8.89 -8.60
C ALA A 156 6.51 9.92 -9.14
N ILE A 157 5.84 9.60 -10.25
CA ILE A 157 4.83 10.47 -10.86
C ILE A 157 3.55 9.67 -10.95
N LEU A 158 2.42 10.26 -10.54
CA LEU A 158 1.13 9.60 -10.61
C LEU A 158 0.11 10.55 -11.23
N ASP A 159 -0.75 10.00 -12.07
CA ASP A 159 -1.95 10.69 -12.51
C ASP A 159 -2.93 10.79 -11.33
N VAL A 160 -3.57 11.94 -11.16
CA VAL A 160 -4.55 12.14 -10.08
C VAL A 160 -5.78 11.25 -10.29
N ALA A 161 -6.14 10.95 -11.54
CA ALA A 161 -7.19 10.00 -11.87
C ALA A 161 -6.85 8.58 -11.38
N ASP A 162 -5.58 8.17 -11.50
CA ASP A 162 -5.13 6.87 -10.99
C ASP A 162 -5.21 6.84 -9.46
N ILE A 163 -4.81 7.92 -8.77
CA ILE A 163 -4.95 8.02 -7.31
C ILE A 163 -6.43 7.94 -6.90
N ARG A 164 -7.33 8.60 -7.64
CA ARG A 164 -8.79 8.52 -7.42
C ARG A 164 -9.28 7.08 -7.59
N GLY A 165 -8.82 6.39 -8.63
CA GLY A 165 -9.12 4.98 -8.86
C GLY A 165 -8.62 4.08 -7.74
N LEU A 166 -7.40 4.32 -7.25
CA LEU A 166 -6.83 3.60 -6.09
C LEU A 166 -7.65 3.80 -4.82
N VAL A 167 -8.12 5.03 -4.56
CA VAL A 167 -9.00 5.31 -3.41
C VAL A 167 -10.31 4.54 -3.54
N ALA A 168 -10.96 4.60 -4.70
CA ALA A 168 -12.21 3.88 -4.93
C ALA A 168 -12.04 2.36 -4.81
N HIS A 169 -10.94 1.82 -5.33
CA HIS A 169 -10.63 0.40 -5.27
C HIS A 169 -10.39 -0.08 -3.83
N LEU A 170 -9.72 0.73 -2.99
CA LEU A 170 -9.32 0.30 -1.66
C LEU A 170 -10.49 0.23 -0.66
N CYS A 171 -11.58 0.98 -0.90
CA CYS A 171 -12.78 0.97 -0.04
C CYS A 171 -13.30 -0.46 0.20
N ASP A 172 -13.37 -1.28 -0.85
CA ASP A 172 -13.89 -2.65 -0.75
C ASP A 172 -13.00 -3.54 0.13
N TYR A 173 -11.69 -3.28 0.16
CA TYR A 173 -10.73 -4.04 0.98
C TYR A 173 -10.74 -3.61 2.44
N GLU A 174 -10.97 -2.32 2.70
CA GLU A 174 -11.13 -1.77 4.05
C GLU A 174 -12.30 -2.42 4.77
N GLU A 175 -13.47 -2.47 4.12
CA GLU A 175 -14.66 -3.12 4.67
C GLU A 175 -14.46 -4.64 4.77
N TRP A 176 -13.93 -5.26 3.71
CA TRP A 176 -13.73 -6.70 3.66
C TRP A 176 -12.82 -7.22 4.78
N ILE A 177 -11.68 -6.58 5.07
CA ILE A 177 -10.74 -7.10 6.09
C ILE A 177 -11.35 -7.03 7.50
N ALA A 178 -12.21 -6.06 7.76
CA ALA A 178 -12.93 -5.95 9.02
C ALA A 178 -13.94 -7.10 9.19
N HIS A 179 -14.69 -7.43 8.14
CA HIS A 179 -15.59 -8.59 8.15
C HIS A 179 -14.84 -9.91 8.24
N PHE A 180 -13.74 -10.04 7.50
CA PHE A 180 -12.91 -11.25 7.54
C PHE A 180 -12.35 -11.50 8.94
N TYR A 181 -11.88 -10.44 9.63
CA TYR A 181 -11.47 -10.56 11.02
C TYR A 181 -12.58 -11.11 11.93
N VAL A 182 -13.81 -10.57 11.83
CA VAL A 182 -14.95 -11.02 12.62
C VAL A 182 -15.31 -12.47 12.32
N GLU A 183 -15.29 -12.85 11.05
CA GLU A 183 -15.55 -14.23 10.61
C GLU A 183 -14.60 -15.22 11.29
N ILE A 184 -13.29 -14.96 11.20
CA ILE A 184 -12.26 -15.80 11.83
C ILE A 184 -12.41 -15.80 13.35
N TYR A 185 -12.65 -14.64 13.96
CA TYR A 185 -12.85 -14.53 15.40
C TYR A 185 -14.00 -15.43 15.89
N GLU A 186 -15.15 -15.41 15.23
CA GLU A 186 -16.31 -16.24 15.60
C GLU A 186 -16.07 -17.73 15.35
N GLN A 187 -15.38 -18.10 14.26
CA GLN A 187 -14.96 -19.49 14.02
C GLN A 187 -14.08 -20.01 15.17
N GLN A 188 -13.08 -19.23 15.58
CA GLN A 188 -12.17 -19.60 16.67
C GLN A 188 -12.79 -19.51 18.06
N ARG A 189 -13.95 -18.88 18.21
CA ARG A 189 -14.74 -18.88 19.45
C ARG A 189 -15.60 -20.14 19.59
N LYS A 190 -16.19 -20.62 18.49
CA LYS A 190 -17.04 -21.83 18.47
C LYS A 190 -16.25 -23.14 18.62
N SER A 191 -14.95 -23.13 18.32
CA SER A 191 -14.06 -24.28 18.49
C SER A 191 -13.56 -24.49 19.93
N ARG A 192 -14.10 -23.76 20.92
CA ARG A 192 -13.87 -23.96 22.36
C ARG A 192 -15.07 -24.67 22.98
#